data_AF-A0A938PCH8-F1
#
_entry.id   AF-A0A938PCH8-F1
#
_cell.length_a   1.000
_cell.length_b   1.000
_cell.length_c   1.000
_cell.angle_alpha   90.00
_cell.angle_beta   90.00
_cell.angle_gamma   90.00
#
_symmetry.space_group_name_H-M   'P 1'
#
loop_
_entity.id
_entity.type
_entity.pdbx_description
1 polymer ?
#
loop_
_entity_poly.entity_id
_entity_poly.type
_entity_poly.pdbx_seq_one_letter_code
_entity_poly.pdbx_strand_id
1 'polypeptide(L)'
;MKIVQLVFILLLMAQIGASQTRYTSLENSPTLTIKEMSSDPVPIMPEWNVRKITGLAYSTFVPGSGQFYLGHKLKGSLITVGFLASFVTAIVSHNNFISNRERLDNLKYEYYSADRYALAEELWKQIKEVHDEQKVNERKRTISSFISAGIWALNIIDYLFFTDDLGVADFSNTLKINDNLISTDLQTIFSIRVPL
;
A
#
# COMPACT_ATOMS: atom_id res chain seq x y z
N MET A 1 2.98 -3.39 -21.61
CA MET A 1 1.75 -2.91 -22.30
C MET A 1 0.45 -3.57 -21.83
N LYS A 2 0.42 -4.85 -21.41
CA LYS A 2 -0.83 -5.56 -21.04
C LYS A 2 -1.50 -5.07 -19.74
N ILE A 3 -0.74 -4.52 -18.79
CA ILE A 3 -1.28 -4.04 -17.49
C ILE A 3 -2.11 -2.76 -17.65
N VAL A 4 -1.69 -1.85 -18.54
CA VAL A 4 -2.41 -0.59 -18.80
C VAL A 4 -3.78 -0.87 -19.44
N GLN A 5 -3.87 -1.87 -20.32
CA GLN A 5 -5.15 -2.30 -20.90
C GLN A 5 -6.08 -2.94 -19.86
N LEU A 6 -5.54 -3.71 -18.90
CA LEU A 6 -6.34 -4.30 -17.81
C LEU A 6 -6.93 -3.21 -16.90
N VAL A 7 -6.13 -2.19 -16.57
CA VAL A 7 -6.57 -1.03 -15.77
C VAL A 7 -7.64 -0.24 -16.51
N PHE A 8 -7.51 -0.06 -17.83
CA PHE A 8 -8.50 0.63 -18.64
C PHE A 8 -9.84 -0.13 -18.74
N ILE A 9 -9.79 -1.47 -18.86
CA ILE A 9 -11.00 -2.32 -18.86
C ILE A 9 -11.71 -2.28 -17.49
N LEU A 10 -10.96 -2.30 -16.39
CA LEU A 10 -11.50 -2.10 -15.04
C LEU A 10 -12.13 -0.71 -14.86
N LEU A 11 -11.52 0.33 -15.45
CA LEU A 11 -12.05 1.70 -15.45
C LEU A 11 -13.39 1.81 -16.19
N LEU A 12 -13.52 1.07 -17.31
CA LEU A 12 -14.72 1.07 -18.14
C LEU A 12 -15.88 0.33 -17.45
N MET A 13 -15.59 -0.75 -16.72
CA MET A 13 -16.59 -1.47 -15.92
C MET A 13 -17.10 -0.66 -14.73
N ALA A 14 -16.25 0.17 -14.11
CA ALA A 14 -16.63 1.02 -12.99
C ALA A 14 -17.61 2.15 -13.40
N GLN A 15 -17.54 2.64 -14.64
CA GLN A 15 -18.47 3.68 -15.12
C GLN A 15 -19.87 3.14 -15.44
N ILE A 16 -19.98 1.87 -15.84
CA ILE A 16 -21.27 1.24 -16.19
C ILE A 16 -22.12 0.99 -14.94
N GLY A 17 -21.51 0.70 -13.79
CA GLY A 17 -22.21 0.47 -12.51
C GLY A 17 -22.83 1.73 -11.88
N ALA A 18 -22.36 2.93 -12.24
CA ALA A 18 -22.85 4.19 -11.66
C ALA A 18 -24.16 4.72 -12.31
N SER A 19 -24.66 4.07 -13.37
CA SER A 19 -25.80 4.56 -14.16
C SER A 19 -27.14 3.85 -13.90
N GLN A 20 -27.23 2.94 -12.91
CA GLN A 20 -28.46 2.18 -12.61
C GLN A 20 -29.04 2.44 -11.21
N THR A 21 -29.26 3.71 -10.84
CA THR A 21 -30.17 4.03 -9.73
C THR A 21 -31.16 5.10 -10.14
N ARG A 22 -32.21 4.68 -10.85
CA ARG A 22 -33.51 5.35 -10.87
C ARG A 22 -34.61 4.30 -10.93
N TYR A 23 -35.62 4.48 -10.08
CA TYR A 23 -36.85 3.68 -9.87
C TYR A 23 -36.63 2.42 -9.01
N THR A 24 -37.36 2.15 -7.92
CA THR A 24 -38.65 2.66 -7.41
C THR A 24 -38.70 2.60 -5.89
N SER A 25 -39.21 3.66 -5.26
CA SER A 25 -39.87 3.60 -3.95
C SER A 25 -41.25 2.95 -4.15
N LEU A 26 -41.57 1.92 -3.37
CA LEU A 26 -42.95 1.49 -3.12
C LEU A 26 -43.04 1.02 -1.66
N GLU A 27 -43.72 1.86 -0.90
CA GLU A 27 -44.16 1.73 0.48
C GLU A 27 -45.39 0.79 0.54
N ASN A 28 -45.39 -0.20 1.46
CA ASN A 28 -46.52 -0.62 2.33
C ASN A 28 -46.43 -2.11 2.83
N SER A 29 -46.27 -2.24 4.16
CA SER A 29 -46.51 -3.31 5.17
C SER A 29 -47.40 -4.55 4.83
N PRO A 30 -47.37 -5.68 5.60
CA PRO A 30 -47.24 -5.74 7.08
C PRO A 30 -46.42 -6.89 7.72
N THR A 31 -46.24 -6.73 9.04
CA THR A 31 -45.67 -7.60 10.09
C THR A 31 -46.11 -9.07 10.09
N LEU A 32 -45.14 -9.99 10.29
CA LEU A 32 -45.37 -11.32 10.87
C LEU A 32 -44.25 -11.69 11.85
N THR A 33 -44.67 -12.10 13.05
CA THR A 33 -43.88 -12.41 14.23
C THR A 33 -43.36 -13.86 14.24
N ILE A 34 -42.03 -13.99 14.39
CA ILE A 34 -41.21 -14.97 15.13
C ILE A 34 -41.46 -16.48 14.96
N LYS A 35 -40.42 -17.19 14.49
CA LYS A 35 -40.03 -18.48 15.08
C LYS A 35 -38.52 -18.63 15.07
N GLU A 36 -37.90 -18.57 16.25
CA GLU A 36 -36.54 -19.01 16.50
C GLU A 36 -36.39 -20.46 16.03
N MET A 37 -35.47 -20.69 15.10
CA MET A 37 -34.99 -22.03 14.80
C MET A 37 -33.53 -21.94 14.39
N SER A 38 -32.67 -22.21 15.37
CA SER A 38 -31.36 -22.86 15.24
C SER A 38 -30.68 -22.76 13.88
N SER A 39 -29.58 -22.01 13.83
CA SER A 39 -28.46 -22.37 12.95
C SER A 39 -27.18 -21.84 13.57
N ASP A 40 -26.12 -22.64 13.46
CA ASP A 40 -24.73 -22.25 13.73
C ASP A 40 -24.45 -20.81 13.28
N PRO A 41 -23.50 -20.07 13.89
CA PRO A 41 -23.17 -18.72 13.44
C PRO A 41 -22.77 -18.76 11.96
N VAL A 42 -23.74 -18.50 11.08
CA VAL A 42 -23.53 -18.35 9.65
C VAL A 42 -22.52 -17.21 9.53
N PRO A 43 -21.40 -17.39 8.80
CA PRO A 43 -20.50 -16.29 8.52
C PRO A 43 -21.34 -15.17 7.92
N ILE A 44 -21.51 -14.08 8.67
CA ILE A 44 -22.30 -12.93 8.24
C ILE A 44 -21.57 -12.41 7.01
N MET A 45 -22.12 -12.70 5.82
CA MET A 45 -21.56 -12.15 4.59
C MET A 45 -21.58 -10.62 4.72
N PRO A 46 -20.50 -9.92 4.36
CA PRO A 46 -20.46 -8.48 4.48
C PRO A 46 -21.66 -7.88 3.76
N GLU A 47 -22.43 -7.04 4.44
CA GLU A 47 -23.57 -6.37 3.85
C GLU A 47 -23.08 -5.47 2.70
N TRP A 48 -23.39 -5.86 1.46
CA TRP A 48 -22.92 -5.19 0.26
C TRP A 48 -23.72 -3.92 0.00
N ASN A 49 -23.29 -2.82 0.61
CA ASN A 49 -23.79 -1.47 0.32
C ASN A 49 -22.95 -0.83 -0.80
N VAL A 50 -23.54 0.07 -1.60
CA VAL A 50 -22.87 0.91 -2.60
C VAL A 50 -21.60 1.54 -2.02
N ARG A 51 -21.67 2.06 -0.78
CA ARG A 51 -20.50 2.64 -0.10
C ARG A 51 -19.37 1.64 0.13
N LYS A 52 -19.69 0.39 0.48
CA LYS A 52 -18.70 -0.68 0.70
C LYS A 52 -18.07 -1.13 -0.62
N ILE A 53 -18.81 -1.11 -1.73
CA ILE A 53 -18.28 -1.37 -3.07
C ILE A 53 -17.34 -0.24 -3.53
N THR A 54 -17.77 1.02 -3.35
CA THR A 54 -16.94 2.18 -3.71
C THR A 54 -15.64 2.22 -2.90
N GLY A 55 -15.70 1.97 -1.59
CA GLY A 55 -14.50 1.91 -0.75
C GLY A 55 -13.59 0.73 -1.10
N LEU A 56 -14.12 -0.39 -1.60
CA LEU A 56 -13.30 -1.51 -2.09
C LEU A 56 -12.52 -1.11 -3.34
N ALA A 57 -13.19 -0.43 -4.27
CA ALA A 57 -12.55 0.08 -5.48
C ALA A 57 -11.39 1.02 -5.12
N TYR A 58 -11.61 1.95 -4.19
CA TYR A 58 -10.55 2.83 -3.70
C TYR A 58 -9.40 2.05 -3.04
N SER A 59 -9.70 1.11 -2.14
CA SER A 59 -8.69 0.27 -1.46
C SER A 59 -7.84 -0.55 -2.42
N THR A 60 -8.43 -0.98 -3.53
CA THR A 60 -7.72 -1.75 -4.58
C THR A 60 -6.61 -0.92 -5.23
N PHE A 61 -6.84 0.36 -5.47
CA PHE A 61 -5.85 1.27 -6.08
C PHE A 61 -4.90 1.87 -5.05
N VAL A 62 -5.44 2.30 -3.91
CA VAL A 62 -4.68 2.94 -2.83
C VAL A 62 -5.02 2.23 -1.53
N PRO A 63 -4.13 1.34 -1.04
CA PRO A 63 -4.31 0.69 0.25
C PRO A 63 -4.61 1.69 1.37
N GLY A 64 -5.65 1.41 2.15
CA GLY A 64 -6.12 2.23 3.28
C GLY A 64 -7.21 3.26 2.94
N SER A 65 -7.43 3.56 1.66
CA SER A 65 -8.40 4.58 1.26
C SER A 65 -9.86 4.17 1.46
N GLY A 66 -10.21 2.88 1.32
CA GLY A 66 -11.56 2.42 1.65
C GLY A 66 -11.83 2.40 3.14
N GLN A 67 -10.85 2.00 3.97
CA GLN A 67 -10.96 2.14 5.43
C GLN A 67 -11.19 3.60 5.81
N PHE A 68 -10.50 4.53 5.15
CA PHE A 68 -10.72 5.97 5.32
C PHE A 68 -12.14 6.39 4.91
N TYR A 69 -12.64 5.88 3.77
CA TYR A 69 -13.99 6.16 3.26
C TYR A 69 -15.13 5.61 4.14
N LEU A 70 -14.89 4.49 4.84
CA LEU A 70 -15.81 3.90 5.80
C LEU A 70 -15.67 4.48 7.22
N GLY A 71 -14.85 5.51 7.41
CA GLY A 71 -14.71 6.24 8.68
C GLY A 71 -13.57 5.77 9.60
N HIS A 72 -12.85 4.69 9.24
CA HIS A 72 -11.71 4.16 10.01
C HIS A 72 -10.41 4.91 9.70
N LYS A 73 -10.35 6.20 10.08
CA LYS A 73 -9.25 7.13 9.74
C LYS A 73 -7.86 6.63 10.16
N LEU A 74 -7.72 6.21 11.41
CA LEU A 74 -6.42 5.77 11.95
C LEU A 74 -5.93 4.51 11.23
N LYS A 75 -6.78 3.49 11.08
CA LYS A 75 -6.44 2.25 10.36
C LYS A 75 -6.05 2.53 8.91
N GLY A 76 -6.88 3.31 8.19
CA GLY A 76 -6.61 3.72 6.83
C GLY A 76 -5.25 4.42 6.69
N SER A 77 -4.97 5.41 7.56
CA SER A 77 -3.70 6.15 7.53
C SER A 77 -2.48 5.27 7.76
N LEU A 78 -2.53 4.34 8.72
CA LEU A 78 -1.40 3.46 9.03
C LEU A 78 -1.10 2.53 7.85
N ILE A 79 -2.15 1.96 7.24
CA ILE A 79 -2.01 1.10 6.05
C ILE A 79 -1.45 1.90 4.88
N THR A 80 -1.98 3.09 4.60
CA THR A 80 -1.52 3.93 3.49
C THR A 80 -0.07 4.37 3.67
N VAL A 81 0.30 4.85 4.85
CA VAL A 81 1.68 5.29 5.15
C VAL A 81 2.64 4.12 5.04
N GLY A 82 2.29 2.97 5.63
CA GLY A 82 3.11 1.75 5.56
C GLY A 82 3.32 1.29 4.11
N PHE A 83 2.25 1.24 3.32
CA PHE A 83 2.31 0.88 1.91
C PHE A 83 3.17 1.85 1.10
N LEU A 84 2.95 3.17 1.25
CA LEU A 84 3.72 4.16 0.50
C LEU A 84 5.21 4.12 0.87
N ALA A 85 5.54 3.98 2.15
CA ALA A 85 6.92 3.87 2.59
C ALA A 85 7.63 2.65 1.98
N SER A 86 6.98 1.47 2.02
CA SER A 86 7.55 0.26 1.43
C SER A 86 7.62 0.33 -0.10
N PHE A 87 6.60 0.91 -0.73
CA PHE A 87 6.50 1.01 -2.18
C PHE A 87 7.53 1.97 -2.77
N VAL A 88 7.70 3.16 -2.17
CA VAL A 88 8.76 4.11 -2.55
C VAL A 88 10.14 3.47 -2.38
N THR A 89 10.36 2.75 -1.27
CA THR A 89 11.63 2.04 -1.04
C THR A 89 11.88 1.01 -2.13
N ALA A 90 10.85 0.27 -2.57
CA ALA A 90 10.97 -0.69 -3.66
C ALA A 90 11.34 -0.02 -5.00
N ILE A 91 10.75 1.14 -5.31
CA ILE A 91 11.06 1.91 -6.54
C ILE A 91 12.51 2.43 -6.49
N VAL A 92 12.91 3.08 -5.40
CA VAL A 92 14.26 3.65 -5.25
C VAL A 92 15.31 2.55 -5.35
N SER A 93 15.12 1.43 -4.66
CA SER A 93 16.05 0.30 -4.72
C SER A 93 16.09 -0.37 -6.09
N HIS A 94 14.98 -0.39 -6.84
CA HIS A 94 14.96 -0.87 -8.22
C HIS A 94 15.79 0.04 -9.15
N ASN A 95 15.63 1.36 -9.05
CA ASN A 95 16.41 2.30 -9.85
C ASN A 95 17.92 2.20 -9.54
N ASN A 96 18.28 2.13 -8.25
CA ASN A 96 19.67 1.95 -7.84
C ASN A 96 20.26 0.62 -8.34
N PHE A 97 19.46 -0.45 -8.36
CA PHE A 97 19.90 -1.73 -8.92
C PHE A 97 20.23 -1.64 -10.41
N ILE A 98 19.40 -0.94 -11.20
CA ILE A 98 19.65 -0.74 -12.64
C ILE A 98 20.93 0.08 -12.84
N SER A 99 21.08 1.20 -12.12
CA SER A 99 22.25 2.07 -12.22
C SER A 99 23.54 1.34 -11.83
N ASN A 100 23.52 0.56 -10.74
CA ASN A 100 24.70 -0.22 -10.34
C ASN A 100 25.07 -1.29 -11.37
N ARG A 101 24.09 -1.88 -12.07
CA ARG A 101 24.35 -2.85 -13.14
C ARG A 101 25.09 -2.19 -14.31
N GLU A 102 24.61 -1.03 -14.75
CA GLU A 102 25.26 -0.28 -15.83
C GLU A 102 26.69 0.13 -15.46
N ARG A 103 26.89 0.63 -14.23
CA ARG A 103 28.22 0.98 -13.72
C ARG A 103 29.16 -0.23 -13.66
N LEU A 104 28.64 -1.39 -13.25
CA LEU A 104 29.41 -2.62 -13.15
C LEU A 104 29.81 -3.16 -14.54
N ASP A 105 28.96 -3.01 -15.54
CA ASP A 105 29.28 -3.37 -16.93
C ASP A 105 30.38 -2.45 -17.51
N ASN A 106 30.32 -1.14 -17.24
CA ASN A 106 31.36 -0.20 -17.63
C ASN A 106 32.71 -0.49 -16.94
N LEU A 107 32.72 -0.73 -15.63
CA LEU A 107 33.94 -1.07 -14.89
C LEU A 107 34.59 -2.36 -15.37
N LYS A 108 33.78 -3.37 -15.73
CA LYS A 108 34.29 -4.61 -16.34
C LYS A 108 34.93 -4.35 -17.69
N TYR A 109 34.31 -3.51 -18.52
CA TYR A 109 34.87 -3.14 -19.82
C TYR A 109 36.24 -2.44 -19.67
N GLU A 110 36.34 -1.49 -18.74
CA GLU A 110 37.61 -0.82 -18.42
C GLU A 110 38.66 -1.79 -17.87
N TYR A 111 38.24 -2.74 -17.02
CA TYR A 111 39.14 -3.75 -16.45
C TYR A 111 39.73 -4.66 -17.53
N TYR A 112 38.92 -5.12 -18.49
CA TYR A 112 39.40 -5.94 -19.60
C TYR A 112 40.30 -5.17 -20.58
N SER A 113 40.18 -3.84 -20.60
CA SER A 113 41.00 -2.96 -21.43
C SER A 113 42.24 -2.43 -20.70
N ALA A 114 42.50 -2.88 -19.47
CA ALA A 114 43.56 -2.37 -18.63
C ALA A 114 44.93 -2.98 -19.00
N ASP A 115 45.83 -2.17 -19.54
CA ASP A 115 47.19 -2.60 -19.90
C ASP A 115 48.18 -2.60 -18.71
N ARG A 116 47.75 -2.15 -17.53
CA ARG A 116 48.61 -1.99 -16.34
C ARG A 116 48.00 -2.70 -15.14
N TYR A 117 48.82 -3.52 -14.47
CA TYR A 117 48.41 -4.24 -13.26
C TYR A 117 47.88 -3.33 -12.15
N ALA A 118 48.50 -2.17 -11.91
CA ALA A 118 48.04 -1.25 -10.87
C ALA A 118 46.62 -0.70 -11.13
N LEU A 119 46.31 -0.38 -12.39
CA LEU A 119 44.99 0.10 -12.80
C LEU A 119 43.96 -1.03 -12.76
N ALA A 120 44.32 -2.24 -13.17
CA ALA A 120 43.46 -3.41 -13.07
C ALA A 120 43.07 -3.73 -11.62
N GLU A 121 44.01 -3.61 -10.67
CA GLU A 121 43.73 -3.83 -9.24
C GLU A 121 42.78 -2.79 -8.66
N GLU A 122 42.90 -1.51 -9.06
CA GLU A 122 41.98 -0.45 -8.65
C GLU A 122 40.57 -0.71 -9.19
N LEU A 123 40.44 -1.00 -10.48
CA LEU A 123 39.16 -1.33 -11.10
C LEU A 123 38.52 -2.57 -10.46
N TRP A 124 39.32 -3.59 -10.11
CA TRP A 124 38.84 -4.78 -9.42
C TRP A 124 38.25 -4.46 -8.03
N LYS A 125 38.86 -3.53 -7.29
CA LYS A 125 38.31 -3.05 -6.00
C LYS A 125 36.98 -2.35 -6.21
N GLN A 126 36.87 -1.46 -7.20
CA GLN A 126 35.63 -0.76 -7.53
C GLN A 126 34.52 -1.73 -7.97
N ILE A 127 34.86 -2.74 -8.78
CA ILE A 127 33.92 -3.80 -9.19
C ILE A 127 33.36 -4.51 -7.96
N LYS A 128 34.20 -4.88 -7.00
CA LYS A 128 33.77 -5.56 -5.76
C LYS A 128 32.84 -4.67 -4.94
N GLU A 129 33.17 -3.40 -4.76
CA GLU A 129 32.34 -2.44 -4.02
C GLU A 129 30.96 -2.26 -4.66
N VAL A 130 30.91 -1.96 -5.97
CA VAL A 130 29.64 -1.76 -6.70
C VAL A 130 28.80 -3.04 -6.71
N HIS A 131 29.44 -4.21 -6.81
CA HIS A 131 28.77 -5.50 -6.76
C HIS A 131 28.13 -5.78 -5.39
N ASP A 132 28.82 -5.45 -4.30
CA ASP A 132 28.27 -5.62 -2.96
C ASP A 132 27.11 -4.64 -2.70
N GLU A 133 27.22 -3.39 -3.16
CA GLU A 133 26.09 -2.44 -3.15
C GLU A 133 24.89 -2.94 -3.96
N GLN A 134 25.14 -3.55 -5.13
CA GLN A 134 24.11 -4.11 -5.98
C GLN A 134 23.32 -5.22 -5.25
N LYS A 135 24.01 -6.13 -4.54
CA LYS A 135 23.37 -7.17 -3.73
C LYS A 135 22.49 -6.59 -2.62
N VAL A 136 22.97 -5.54 -1.95
CA VAL A 136 22.19 -4.85 -0.91
C VAL A 136 20.92 -4.23 -1.51
N ASN A 137 21.02 -3.57 -2.67
CA ASN A 137 19.89 -2.97 -3.36
C ASN A 137 18.90 -4.02 -3.88
N GLU A 138 19.38 -5.16 -4.37
CA GLU A 138 18.54 -6.28 -4.78
C GLU A 138 17.74 -6.85 -3.60
N ARG A 139 18.39 -7.05 -2.46
CA ARG A 139 17.73 -7.52 -1.23
C ARG A 139 16.68 -6.51 -0.75
N LYS A 140 17.02 -5.22 -0.70
CA LYS A 140 16.08 -4.15 -0.32
C LYS A 140 14.87 -4.11 -1.25
N ARG A 141 15.08 -4.16 -2.56
CA ARG A 141 14.01 -4.21 -3.56
C ARG A 141 13.07 -5.38 -3.29
N THR A 142 13.64 -6.57 -3.15
CA THR A 142 12.87 -7.80 -2.99
C THR A 142 12.02 -7.77 -1.72
N ILE A 143 12.64 -7.43 -0.59
CA ILE A 143 11.95 -7.34 0.71
C ILE A 143 10.86 -6.27 0.66
N SER A 144 11.17 -5.06 0.18
CA SER A 144 10.20 -3.97 0.13
C SER A 144 9.05 -4.24 -0.84
N SER A 145 9.29 -4.94 -1.96
CA SER A 145 8.24 -5.40 -2.86
C SER A 145 7.33 -6.43 -2.18
N PHE A 146 7.89 -7.41 -1.47
CA PHE A 146 7.10 -8.40 -0.72
C PHE A 146 6.29 -7.75 0.41
N ILE A 147 6.88 -6.82 1.16
CA ILE A 147 6.17 -6.06 2.20
C ILE A 147 5.03 -5.25 1.58
N SER A 148 5.28 -4.53 0.47
CA SER A 148 4.24 -3.73 -0.20
C SER A 148 3.09 -4.60 -0.69
N ALA A 149 3.39 -5.75 -1.30
CA ALA A 149 2.39 -6.71 -1.75
C ALA A 149 1.62 -7.31 -0.55
N GLY A 150 2.30 -7.60 0.54
CA GLY A 150 1.70 -8.08 1.79
C GLY A 150 0.75 -7.06 2.39
N ILE A 151 1.16 -5.79 2.50
CA ILE A 151 0.31 -4.70 2.99
C ILE A 151 -0.91 -4.51 2.09
N TRP A 152 -0.73 -4.56 0.76
CA TRP A 152 -1.85 -4.49 -0.19
C TRP A 152 -2.82 -5.65 0.00
N ALA A 153 -2.34 -6.90 0.12
CA ALA A 153 -3.20 -8.05 0.33
C ALA A 153 -3.93 -8.01 1.67
N LEU A 154 -3.20 -7.65 2.75
CA LEU A 154 -3.78 -7.48 4.08
C LEU A 154 -4.83 -6.36 4.08
N ASN A 155 -4.62 -5.28 3.33
CA ASN A 155 -5.61 -4.21 3.20
C ASN A 155 -6.92 -4.70 2.60
N ILE A 156 -6.88 -5.53 1.56
CA ILE A 156 -8.08 -6.09 0.93
C ILE A 156 -8.79 -7.06 1.87
N ILE A 157 -8.04 -7.95 2.55
CA ILE A 157 -8.60 -8.89 3.53
C ILE A 157 -9.24 -8.13 4.70
N ASP A 158 -8.52 -7.16 5.27
CA ASP A 158 -9.01 -6.28 6.35
C ASP A 158 -10.28 -5.53 5.93
N TYR A 159 -10.29 -5.00 4.71
CA TYR A 159 -11.46 -4.30 4.17
C TYR A 159 -12.68 -5.21 4.02
N LEU A 160 -12.50 -6.41 3.49
CA LEU A 160 -13.60 -7.35 3.20
C LEU A 160 -14.22 -7.93 4.47
N PHE A 161 -13.39 -8.31 5.45
CA PHE A 161 -13.83 -9.10 6.61
C PHE A 161 -13.90 -8.31 7.93
N PHE A 162 -13.12 -7.25 8.08
CA PHE A 162 -12.91 -6.59 9.39
C PHE A 162 -13.22 -5.09 9.38
N THR A 163 -13.66 -4.55 8.25
CA THR A 163 -14.06 -3.14 8.13
C THR A 163 -15.56 -3.03 8.02
N ASP A 164 -16.14 -2.55 9.12
CA ASP A 164 -17.54 -2.16 9.20
C ASP A 164 -17.72 -0.72 8.71
N ASP A 165 -18.90 -0.44 8.18
CA ASP A 165 -19.26 0.90 7.77
C ASP A 165 -19.69 1.73 9.00
N LEU A 166 -18.88 2.73 9.38
CA LEU A 166 -19.21 3.63 10.50
C LEU A 166 -20.16 4.77 10.09
N GLY A 167 -20.71 4.72 8.88
CA GLY A 167 -21.61 5.76 8.36
C GLY A 167 -20.86 7.00 7.88
N VAL A 168 -21.59 8.10 7.68
CA VAL A 168 -21.02 9.43 7.46
C VAL A 168 -20.50 9.95 8.80
N ALA A 169 -19.51 9.26 9.37
CA ALA A 169 -18.86 9.72 10.59
C ALA A 169 -18.18 11.05 10.28
N ASP A 170 -18.70 12.12 10.89
CA ASP A 170 -18.23 13.49 10.73
C ASP A 170 -16.69 13.54 10.74
N PHE A 171 -16.11 14.19 9.73
CA PHE A 171 -14.67 14.36 9.64
C PHE A 171 -14.08 15.11 10.86
N SER A 172 -14.94 15.70 11.70
CA SER A 172 -14.65 16.59 12.83
C SER A 172 -14.32 15.93 14.18
N ASN A 173 -14.91 14.79 14.57
CA ASN A 173 -15.04 14.47 16.02
C ASN A 173 -14.20 13.32 16.63
N THR A 174 -13.25 12.71 15.91
CA THR A 174 -12.54 11.50 16.41
C THR A 174 -11.02 11.56 16.39
N LEU A 175 -10.43 12.76 16.33
CA LEU A 175 -9.07 12.98 16.82
C LEU A 175 -9.13 13.66 18.19
N LYS A 176 -9.72 12.98 19.18
CA LYS A 176 -9.27 13.18 20.57
C LYS A 176 -7.93 12.47 20.71
N ILE A 177 -6.92 13.01 20.04
CA ILE A 177 -5.54 12.71 20.36
C ILE A 177 -5.40 13.14 21.82
N ASN A 178 -5.07 12.20 22.69
CA ASN A 178 -4.67 12.54 24.04
C ASN A 178 -3.34 13.30 23.90
N ASP A 179 -3.39 14.64 23.94
CA ASP A 179 -2.27 15.57 23.70
C ASP A 179 -1.05 15.28 24.59
N ASN A 180 -1.24 14.48 25.63
CA ASN A 180 -0.22 14.07 26.59
C ASN A 180 0.69 12.92 26.10
N LEU A 181 0.34 12.17 25.04
CA LEU A 181 1.16 11.05 24.55
C LEU A 181 2.05 11.38 23.35
N ILE A 182 1.64 12.34 22.51
CA ILE A 182 2.37 12.67 21.27
C ILE A 182 3.47 13.70 21.50
N SER A 183 3.33 14.56 22.51
CA SER A 183 4.32 15.62 22.79
C SER A 183 5.64 15.09 23.36
N THR A 184 5.62 13.98 24.09
CA THR A 184 6.82 13.46 24.78
C THR A 184 7.68 12.55 23.90
N ASP A 185 7.08 11.80 22.97
CA ASP A 185 7.83 10.82 22.15
C ASP A 185 8.34 11.38 20.82
N LEU A 186 7.62 12.31 20.16
CA LEU A 186 8.09 12.87 18.88
C LEU A 186 9.22 13.90 19.03
N GLN A 187 9.31 14.60 20.16
CA GLN A 187 10.45 15.48 20.43
C GLN A 187 11.74 14.69 20.68
N THR A 188 11.63 13.49 21.25
CA THR A 188 12.76 12.60 21.47
C THR A 188 13.25 11.95 20.18
N ILE A 189 12.37 11.73 19.19
CA ILE A 189 12.72 11.11 17.90
C ILE A 189 13.30 12.13 16.90
N PHE A 190 12.91 13.41 16.95
CA PHE A 190 13.39 14.44 16.01
C PHE A 190 14.46 15.40 16.55
N SER A 191 15.02 15.17 17.75
CA SER A 191 16.18 15.94 18.20
C SER A 191 17.47 15.46 17.51
N ILE A 192 17.64 15.77 16.23
CA ILE A 192 18.98 15.76 15.61
C ILE A 192 19.71 16.97 16.19
N ARG A 193 20.51 16.71 17.24
CA ARG A 193 21.45 17.69 17.77
C ARG A 193 22.55 17.86 16.73
N VAL A 194 22.53 18.95 15.98
CA VAL A 194 23.66 19.35 15.13
C VAL A 194 24.79 19.79 16.07
N PRO A 195 25.94 19.09 16.13
CA PRO A 195 27.10 19.63 16.81
C PRO A 195 27.65 20.80 15.99
N LEU A 196 27.89 21.92 16.69
CA LEU A 196 28.55 23.12 16.17
C LEU A 196 29.92 22.80 15.56
#